data_AF-A0A661W7Y0-F1
#
_entry.id   AF-A0A661W7Y0-F1
#
_cell.length_a   1.000
_cell.length_b   1.000
_cell.length_c   1.000
_cell.angle_alpha   90.00
_cell.angle_beta   90.00
_cell.angle_gamma   90.00
#
_symmetry.space_group_name_H-M   'P 1'
#
loop_
_entity.id
_entity.type
_entity.pdbx_description
1 polymer ?
#
loop_
_entity_poly.entity_id
_entity_poly.type
_entity_poly.pdbx_seq_one_letter_code
_entity_poly.pdbx_strand_id
1 'polypeptide(L)'
;MAKHNIPIENISKLVVASVGGSLYLTGWNQEEILIKDLSDQDQIKTKKDRVEIQIPGDGFIHIPHHMEVEIQSVGRDAVIKRINSDLNISSVGGDLTLSDISTAAAGSIGGDLIAKRVQGDLKVENIGGDALADNIQGQISLRQIGGDIILAEVAGGIETSAGGEGTIDFHPVPWQAYKIEVGGNLSISMPEESNADLVIKSGAKDISLTLGDLEIKSKEKELSQQVGEGGPTVIFTAGGKVFISGDDFSVFTGIKMNMEDFGSFTADFSAHTADQIKSSLDDLEVDLRESLSGLSDILEGIGISEENMRKLGIQIEESSKMAAEKAELAAIKAQAKVEKKIAQARRKALKAQSKMKEFDLGDFLETQQEKRAVNETERLLILEMLQEKKISLDEADQLLKALEGKKK
;
A
#
# COMPACT_ATOMS: atom_id res chain seq x y z
N MET A 1 -32.94 7.18 -17.37
CA MET A 1 -32.23 7.39 -16.10
C MET A 1 -32.98 8.44 -15.31
N ALA A 2 -33.79 8.02 -14.33
CA ALA A 2 -34.48 8.93 -13.42
C ALA A 2 -33.44 9.49 -12.43
N LYS A 3 -33.40 10.82 -12.28
CA LYS A 3 -32.60 11.51 -11.27
C LYS A 3 -33.56 12.03 -10.21
N HIS A 4 -33.30 11.72 -8.94
CA HIS A 4 -34.07 12.25 -7.83
C HIS A 4 -33.19 13.20 -7.03
N ASN A 5 -33.61 14.47 -6.98
CA ASN A 5 -32.92 15.50 -6.22
C ASN A 5 -33.73 15.79 -4.96
N ILE A 6 -33.07 15.71 -3.81
CA ILE A 6 -33.65 16.05 -2.51
C ILE A 6 -32.92 17.31 -2.03
N PRO A 7 -33.59 18.49 -1.98
CA PRO A 7 -32.98 19.68 -1.42
C PRO A 7 -32.74 19.47 0.07
N ILE A 8 -31.56 19.88 0.57
CA ILE A 8 -31.19 19.71 1.98
C ILE A 8 -31.57 20.94 2.80
N GLU A 9 -32.87 21.17 2.97
CA GLU A 9 -33.35 22.20 3.91
C GLU A 9 -33.41 21.61 5.34
N ASN A 10 -32.41 21.93 6.17
CA ASN A 10 -32.23 21.42 7.54
C ASN A 10 -31.95 19.91 7.66
N ILE A 11 -31.43 19.27 6.61
CA ILE A 11 -30.99 17.88 6.68
C ILE A 11 -29.48 17.88 6.93
N SER A 12 -29.08 17.34 8.08
CA SER A 12 -27.67 17.28 8.49
C SER A 12 -27.05 15.89 8.29
N LYS A 13 -27.89 14.86 8.13
CA LYS A 13 -27.47 13.45 8.14
C LYS A 13 -28.12 12.59 7.06
N LEU A 14 -27.31 11.81 6.37
CA LEU A 14 -27.73 10.72 5.50
C LEU A 14 -27.61 9.38 6.22
N VAL A 15 -28.69 8.60 6.24
CA VAL A 15 -28.71 7.21 6.73
C VAL A 15 -29.01 6.28 5.57
N VAL A 16 -28.03 5.48 5.15
CA VAL A 16 -28.20 4.39 4.19
C VAL A 16 -28.49 3.12 4.97
N ALA A 17 -29.77 2.77 5.10
CA ALA A 17 -30.21 1.64 5.92
C ALA A 17 -29.80 0.29 5.30
N SER A 18 -29.89 0.16 3.98
CA SER A 18 -29.43 -1.04 3.27
C SER A 18 -29.25 -0.76 1.80
N VAL A 19 -28.14 -1.24 1.25
CA VAL A 19 -27.89 -1.36 -0.20
C VAL A 19 -27.68 -2.84 -0.49
N GLY A 20 -28.52 -3.45 -1.33
CA GLY A 20 -28.38 -4.87 -1.65
C GLY A 20 -27.25 -5.17 -2.63
N GLY A 21 -26.93 -4.21 -3.51
CA GLY A 21 -25.79 -4.25 -4.41
C GLY A 21 -24.60 -3.45 -3.88
N SER A 22 -23.98 -2.69 -4.78
CA SER A 22 -22.81 -1.85 -4.54
C SER A 22 -23.20 -0.41 -4.28
N LEU A 23 -22.49 0.28 -3.38
CA LEU A 23 -22.76 1.67 -3.03
C LEU A 23 -21.65 2.59 -3.57
N TYR A 24 -22.03 3.56 -4.38
CA TYR A 24 -21.17 4.63 -4.85
C TYR A 24 -21.63 5.95 -4.23
N LEU A 25 -20.94 6.40 -3.19
CA LEU A 25 -21.24 7.64 -2.48
C LEU A 25 -20.15 8.67 -2.74
N THR A 26 -20.53 9.85 -3.25
CA THR A 26 -19.56 10.92 -3.54
C THR A 26 -20.03 12.26 -3.01
N GLY A 27 -19.16 12.92 -2.26
CA GLY A 27 -19.39 14.30 -1.83
C GLY A 27 -19.25 15.30 -2.98
N TRP A 28 -20.08 16.34 -2.99
CA TRP A 28 -20.05 17.44 -3.95
C TRP A 28 -20.41 18.81 -3.35
N ASN A 29 -20.20 19.88 -4.13
CA ASN A 29 -20.40 21.27 -3.73
C ASN A 29 -21.84 21.77 -3.94
N GLN A 30 -22.83 20.89 -3.93
CA GLN A 30 -24.23 21.27 -4.06
C GLN A 30 -24.98 20.93 -2.77
N GLU A 31 -25.84 21.84 -2.32
CA GLU A 31 -26.74 21.65 -1.18
C GLU A 31 -27.98 20.84 -1.60
N GLU A 32 -27.76 19.70 -2.25
CA GLU A 32 -28.80 18.74 -2.60
C GLU A 32 -28.23 17.32 -2.56
N ILE A 33 -29.09 16.34 -2.30
CA ILE A 33 -28.76 14.92 -2.45
C ILE A 33 -29.27 14.47 -3.81
N LEU A 34 -28.37 13.96 -4.66
CA LEU A 34 -28.74 13.38 -5.95
C LEU A 34 -28.59 11.87 -5.88
N ILE A 35 -29.68 11.18 -6.17
CA ILE A 35 -29.68 9.73 -6.33
C ILE A 35 -29.95 9.44 -7.80
N LYS A 36 -29.06 8.67 -8.43
CA LYS A 36 -29.18 8.25 -9.83
C LYS A 36 -29.73 6.82 -9.90
N ASP A 37 -30.40 6.54 -11.01
CA ASP A 37 -30.93 5.22 -11.36
C ASP A 37 -31.88 4.62 -10.32
N LEU A 38 -32.76 5.47 -9.80
CA LEU A 38 -33.82 5.04 -8.91
C LEU A 38 -34.73 4.00 -9.58
N SER A 39 -34.97 2.91 -8.87
CA SER A 39 -35.97 1.90 -9.19
C SER A 39 -37.26 2.14 -8.38
N ASP A 40 -38.38 1.59 -8.85
CA ASP A 40 -39.66 1.66 -8.12
C ASP A 40 -39.61 0.91 -6.76
N GLN A 41 -38.59 0.08 -6.53
CA GLN A 41 -38.40 -0.67 -5.29
C GLN A 41 -37.58 0.11 -4.24
N ASP A 42 -36.98 1.24 -4.62
CA ASP A 42 -36.15 2.04 -3.74
C ASP A 42 -37.03 2.82 -2.76
N GLN A 43 -36.68 2.76 -1.47
CA GLN A 43 -37.40 3.47 -0.43
C GLN A 43 -36.57 4.63 0.09
N ILE A 44 -37.07 5.85 -0.14
CA ILE A 44 -36.49 7.07 0.39
C ILE A 44 -37.49 7.69 1.38
N LYS A 45 -37.04 7.90 2.60
CA LYS A 45 -37.84 8.53 3.67
C LYS A 45 -37.10 9.78 4.16
N THR A 46 -37.61 10.93 3.77
CA THR A 46 -37.13 12.22 4.28
C THR A 46 -37.83 12.53 5.60
N LYS A 47 -37.05 12.63 6.69
CA LYS A 47 -37.48 13.14 7.99
C LYS A 47 -36.95 14.58 8.17
N LYS A 48 -37.36 15.26 9.24
CA LYS A 48 -37.02 16.68 9.48
C LYS A 48 -35.51 16.99 9.55
N ASP A 49 -34.67 16.01 9.89
CA ASP A 49 -33.21 16.21 10.13
C ASP A 49 -32.34 15.14 9.46
N ARG A 50 -32.97 14.14 8.81
CA ARG A 50 -32.25 13.04 8.18
C ARG A 50 -32.99 12.48 6.98
N VAL A 51 -32.24 11.94 6.04
CA VAL A 51 -32.76 11.15 4.92
C VAL A 51 -32.40 9.70 5.16
N GLU A 52 -33.39 8.82 5.15
CA GLU A 52 -33.21 7.37 5.23
C GLU A 52 -33.41 6.77 3.84
N ILE A 53 -32.41 6.04 3.35
CA ILE A 53 -32.40 5.43 2.03
C ILE A 53 -32.23 3.91 2.15
N GLN A 54 -33.05 3.18 1.39
CA GLN A 54 -32.91 1.74 1.19
C GLN A 54 -33.03 1.44 -0.30
N ILE A 55 -31.98 0.83 -0.87
CA ILE A 55 -31.87 0.51 -2.29
C ILE A 55 -31.59 -0.99 -2.42
N PRO A 56 -32.49 -1.80 -3.03
CA PRO A 56 -32.26 -3.24 -3.20
C PRO A 56 -31.11 -3.56 -4.17
N GLY A 57 -30.84 -2.69 -5.15
CA GLY A 57 -29.77 -2.85 -6.15
C GLY A 57 -28.53 -2.03 -5.84
N ASP A 58 -27.90 -1.50 -6.88
CA ASP A 58 -26.76 -0.59 -6.77
C ASP A 58 -27.22 0.84 -6.50
N GLY A 59 -26.52 1.54 -5.59
CA GLY A 59 -26.85 2.90 -5.20
C GLY A 59 -25.81 3.91 -5.67
N PHE A 60 -26.21 4.89 -6.47
CA PHE A 60 -25.36 6.00 -6.90
C PHE A 60 -25.83 7.31 -6.25
N ILE A 61 -25.17 7.73 -5.18
CA ILE A 61 -25.60 8.82 -4.32
C ILE A 61 -24.53 9.92 -4.31
N HIS A 62 -24.95 11.16 -4.56
CA HIS A 62 -24.13 12.34 -4.36
C HIS A 62 -24.71 13.15 -3.21
N ILE A 63 -23.85 13.57 -2.29
CA ILE A 63 -24.23 14.32 -1.09
C ILE A 63 -23.37 15.55 -0.89
N PRO A 64 -23.86 16.60 -0.20
CA PRO A 64 -23.02 17.71 0.22
C PRO A 64 -21.82 17.22 1.06
N HIS A 65 -20.65 17.82 0.87
CA HIS A 65 -19.41 17.38 1.54
C HIS A 65 -19.48 17.37 3.07
N HIS A 66 -20.29 18.24 3.68
CA HIS A 66 -20.37 18.44 5.14
C HIS A 66 -21.42 17.56 5.84
N MET A 67 -22.17 16.75 5.08
CA MET A 67 -23.27 15.96 5.60
C MET A 67 -22.78 14.67 6.26
N GLU A 68 -23.17 14.43 7.51
CA GLU A 68 -22.87 13.17 8.22
C GLU A 68 -23.45 11.96 7.49
N VAL A 69 -22.67 10.87 7.44
CA VAL A 69 -23.07 9.65 6.73
C VAL A 69 -23.04 8.47 7.68
N GLU A 70 -24.18 7.77 7.76
CA GLU A 70 -24.29 6.48 8.43
C GLU A 70 -24.74 5.43 7.42
N ILE A 71 -23.92 4.42 7.17
CA ILE A 71 -24.23 3.29 6.30
C ILE A 71 -24.36 2.05 7.16
N GLN A 72 -25.55 1.46 7.19
CA GLN A 72 -25.81 0.30 8.03
C GLN A 72 -25.39 -1.01 7.35
N SER A 73 -25.68 -1.17 6.05
CA SER A 73 -25.31 -2.38 5.33
C SER A 73 -25.16 -2.13 3.84
N VAL A 74 -24.08 -2.63 3.26
CA VAL A 74 -23.88 -2.76 1.81
C VAL A 74 -23.66 -4.23 1.49
N GLY A 75 -24.42 -4.78 0.55
CA GLY A 75 -24.40 -6.21 0.22
C GLY A 75 -23.16 -6.65 -0.54
N ARG A 76 -22.62 -5.76 -1.39
CA ARG A 76 -21.37 -5.96 -2.14
C ARG A 76 -20.35 -4.89 -1.75
N ASP A 77 -19.88 -4.13 -2.72
CA ASP A 77 -18.74 -3.21 -2.55
C ASP A 77 -19.22 -1.79 -2.26
N ALA A 78 -18.42 -1.04 -1.51
CA ALA A 78 -18.68 0.35 -1.18
C ALA A 78 -17.51 1.24 -1.62
N VAL A 79 -17.81 2.23 -2.44
CA VAL A 79 -16.87 3.25 -2.90
C VAL A 79 -17.35 4.61 -2.41
N ILE A 80 -16.61 5.18 -1.47
CA ILE A 80 -16.98 6.44 -0.80
C ILE A 80 -15.88 7.46 -0.99
N LYS A 81 -16.24 8.63 -1.53
CA LYS A 81 -15.28 9.66 -1.93
C LYS A 81 -15.69 11.05 -1.45
N ARG A 82 -14.71 11.86 -1.05
CA ARG A 82 -14.84 13.31 -0.79
C ARG A 82 -15.84 13.66 0.31
N ILE A 83 -15.78 12.99 1.45
CA ILE A 83 -16.67 13.29 2.59
C ILE A 83 -15.88 14.04 3.66
N ASN A 84 -16.29 15.27 3.96
CA ASN A 84 -15.60 16.17 4.90
C ASN A 84 -16.25 16.17 6.30
N SER A 85 -16.92 15.08 6.65
CA SER A 85 -17.61 14.87 7.92
C SER A 85 -17.34 13.45 8.41
N ASP A 86 -17.92 13.10 9.56
CA ASP A 86 -17.79 11.75 10.11
C ASP A 86 -18.57 10.75 9.25
N LEU A 87 -17.87 9.67 8.88
CA LEU A 87 -18.40 8.53 8.14
C LEU A 87 -18.45 7.31 9.03
N ASN A 88 -19.65 6.78 9.28
CA ASN A 88 -19.87 5.57 10.04
C ASN A 88 -20.45 4.47 9.15
N ILE A 89 -19.82 3.31 9.13
CA ILE A 89 -20.22 2.15 8.31
C ILE A 89 -20.33 0.93 9.22
N SER A 90 -21.49 0.30 9.32
CA SER A 90 -21.63 -0.89 10.16
C SER A 90 -21.10 -2.14 9.47
N SER A 91 -21.53 -2.42 8.24
CA SER A 91 -21.02 -3.57 7.47
C SER A 91 -21.01 -3.38 5.96
N VAL A 92 -19.98 -3.92 5.32
CA VAL A 92 -19.83 -4.05 3.86
C VAL A 92 -19.57 -5.52 3.54
N GLY A 93 -20.35 -6.11 2.64
CA GLY A 93 -20.26 -7.53 2.30
C GLY A 93 -19.04 -7.87 1.43
N GLY A 94 -18.62 -6.95 0.57
CA GLY A 94 -17.42 -7.04 -0.27
C GLY A 94 -16.36 -6.02 0.16
N ASP A 95 -15.83 -5.29 -0.81
CA ASP A 95 -14.68 -4.39 -0.62
C ASP A 95 -15.10 -2.97 -0.22
N LEU A 96 -14.28 -2.30 0.57
CA LEU A 96 -14.47 -0.90 0.95
C LEU A 96 -13.32 -0.04 0.43
N THR A 97 -13.65 0.91 -0.46
CA THR A 97 -12.74 1.95 -0.91
C THR A 97 -13.14 3.31 -0.34
N LEU A 98 -12.25 3.92 0.43
CA LEU A 98 -12.37 5.27 0.98
C LEU A 98 -11.33 6.19 0.32
N SER A 99 -11.74 7.37 -0.15
CA SER A 99 -10.81 8.37 -0.68
C SER A 99 -11.23 9.79 -0.34
N ASP A 100 -10.28 10.60 0.13
CA ASP A 100 -10.53 12.00 0.51
C ASP A 100 -11.63 12.09 1.60
N ILE A 101 -11.41 11.42 2.71
CA ILE A 101 -12.36 11.36 3.83
C ILE A 101 -11.81 12.14 5.02
N SER A 102 -12.68 12.78 5.80
CA SER A 102 -12.29 13.37 7.09
C SER A 102 -12.00 12.26 8.10
N THR A 103 -13.02 11.67 8.71
CA THR A 103 -12.89 10.61 9.72
C THR A 103 -13.74 9.42 9.28
N ALA A 104 -13.25 8.20 9.46
CA ALA A 104 -13.99 7.00 9.07
C ALA A 104 -13.96 5.93 10.16
N ALA A 105 -15.14 5.41 10.50
CA ALA A 105 -15.32 4.24 11.34
C ALA A 105 -16.10 3.16 10.58
N ALA A 106 -15.54 1.95 10.50
CA ALA A 106 -16.19 0.80 9.89
C ALA A 106 -16.26 -0.39 10.88
N GLY A 107 -17.39 -1.10 10.92
CA GLY A 107 -17.55 -2.31 11.71
C GLY A 107 -16.90 -3.50 11.03
N SER A 108 -17.57 -4.11 10.06
CA SER A 108 -17.08 -5.30 9.36
C SER A 108 -17.00 -5.09 7.85
N ILE A 109 -15.90 -5.51 7.25
CA ILE A 109 -15.68 -5.51 5.80
C ILE A 109 -15.41 -6.96 5.41
N GLY A 110 -16.21 -7.50 4.50
CA GLY A 110 -16.14 -8.91 4.10
C GLY A 110 -14.95 -9.22 3.19
N GLY A 111 -14.56 -8.26 2.35
CA GLY A 111 -13.38 -8.33 1.49
C GLY A 111 -12.27 -7.39 1.98
N ASP A 112 -11.77 -6.56 1.06
CA ASP A 112 -10.57 -5.77 1.25
C ASP A 112 -10.87 -4.30 1.61
N LEU A 113 -9.93 -3.67 2.33
CA LEU A 113 -9.98 -2.25 2.66
C LEU A 113 -8.92 -1.47 1.89
N ILE A 114 -9.35 -0.42 1.17
CA ILE A 114 -8.46 0.58 0.59
C ILE A 114 -8.86 1.95 1.14
N ALA A 115 -8.04 2.52 2.01
CA ALA A 115 -8.26 3.85 2.59
C ALA A 115 -7.18 4.82 2.15
N LYS A 116 -7.58 5.94 1.54
CA LYS A 116 -6.65 6.92 0.98
C LYS A 116 -6.97 8.33 1.40
N ARG A 117 -5.95 9.10 1.78
CA ARG A 117 -6.07 10.52 2.12
C ARG A 117 -7.17 10.74 3.15
N VAL A 118 -7.01 10.11 4.32
CA VAL A 118 -7.91 10.29 5.46
C VAL A 118 -7.32 11.35 6.37
N GLN A 119 -8.04 12.45 6.56
CA GLN A 119 -7.53 13.63 7.29
C GLN A 119 -7.57 13.46 8.81
N GLY A 120 -8.42 12.57 9.31
CA GLY A 120 -8.59 12.24 10.71
C GLY A 120 -8.35 10.76 10.97
N ASP A 121 -9.07 10.22 11.96
CA ASP A 121 -8.87 8.85 12.41
C ASP A 121 -9.54 7.84 11.48
N LEU A 122 -8.90 6.68 11.33
CA LEU A 122 -9.42 5.51 10.63
C LEU A 122 -9.56 4.34 11.62
N LYS A 123 -10.80 3.94 11.89
CA LYS A 123 -11.10 2.83 12.79
C LYS A 123 -11.88 1.74 12.06
N VAL A 124 -11.36 0.51 12.06
CA VAL A 124 -12.04 -0.65 11.48
C VAL A 124 -11.94 -1.85 12.40
N GLU A 125 -13.06 -2.52 12.67
CA GLU A 125 -13.06 -3.67 13.59
C GLU A 125 -12.60 -4.96 12.92
N ASN A 126 -13.20 -5.31 11.78
CA ASN A 126 -12.92 -6.57 11.08
C ASN A 126 -12.79 -6.34 9.58
N ILE A 127 -11.74 -6.92 8.99
CA ILE A 127 -11.45 -6.92 7.56
C ILE A 127 -11.18 -8.36 7.16
N GLY A 128 -11.99 -8.89 6.22
CA GLY A 128 -11.93 -10.29 5.82
C GLY A 128 -10.69 -10.62 4.98
N GLY A 129 -10.25 -9.69 4.13
CA GLY A 129 -9.05 -9.84 3.30
C GLY A 129 -7.93 -8.89 3.73
N ASP A 130 -7.39 -8.14 2.78
CA ASP A 130 -6.22 -7.29 2.92
C ASP A 130 -6.59 -5.84 3.28
N ALA A 131 -5.66 -5.12 3.90
CA ALA A 131 -5.83 -3.72 4.26
C ALA A 131 -4.69 -2.85 3.71
N LEU A 132 -5.05 -1.88 2.87
CA LEU A 132 -4.17 -0.83 2.38
C LEU A 132 -4.63 0.52 2.91
N ALA A 133 -3.79 1.19 3.71
CA ALA A 133 -4.02 2.56 4.13
C ALA A 133 -2.85 3.46 3.68
N ASP A 134 -3.17 4.53 2.99
CA ASP A 134 -2.21 5.45 2.38
C ASP A 134 -2.56 6.89 2.73
N ASN A 135 -1.60 7.62 3.31
CA ASN A 135 -1.71 9.02 3.72
C ASN A 135 -2.85 9.24 4.72
N ILE A 136 -2.62 8.79 5.96
CA ILE A 136 -3.55 8.91 7.08
C ILE A 136 -2.97 9.90 8.08
N GLN A 137 -3.65 11.02 8.28
CA GLN A 137 -3.18 12.11 9.13
C GLN A 137 -3.51 11.89 10.62
N GLY A 138 -4.56 11.12 10.92
CA GLY A 138 -4.96 10.75 12.28
C GLY A 138 -4.49 9.36 12.73
N GLN A 139 -5.09 8.84 13.80
CA GLN A 139 -4.80 7.53 14.36
C GLN A 139 -5.45 6.41 13.55
N ILE A 140 -4.73 5.29 13.42
CA ILE A 140 -5.23 4.06 12.81
C ILE A 140 -5.51 3.03 13.91
N SER A 141 -6.71 2.44 13.88
CA SER A 141 -7.09 1.29 14.71
C SER A 141 -7.77 0.23 13.83
N LEU A 142 -7.02 -0.81 13.44
CA LEU A 142 -7.50 -1.92 12.62
C LEU A 142 -7.42 -3.22 13.43
N ARG A 143 -8.53 -3.63 14.05
CA ARG A 143 -8.47 -4.67 15.08
C ARG A 143 -8.21 -6.08 14.58
N GLN A 144 -8.78 -6.46 13.44
CA GLN A 144 -8.62 -7.80 12.90
C GLN A 144 -8.62 -7.75 11.38
N ILE A 145 -7.49 -8.14 10.78
CA ILE A 145 -7.31 -8.26 9.33
C ILE A 145 -7.00 -9.72 9.01
N GLY A 146 -7.74 -10.31 8.08
CA GLY A 146 -7.56 -11.70 7.68
C GLY A 146 -6.28 -11.95 6.88
N GLY A 147 -5.94 -11.01 6.00
CA GLY A 147 -4.80 -11.09 5.09
C GLY A 147 -3.65 -10.15 5.46
N ASP A 148 -3.08 -9.52 4.45
CA ASP A 148 -1.89 -8.68 4.54
C ASP A 148 -2.25 -7.22 4.87
N ILE A 149 -1.28 -6.50 5.42
CA ILE A 149 -1.42 -5.09 5.75
C ILE A 149 -0.31 -4.24 5.13
N ILE A 150 -0.71 -3.18 4.44
CA ILE A 150 0.17 -2.15 3.90
C ILE A 150 -0.25 -0.80 4.47
N LEU A 151 0.62 -0.18 5.26
CA LEU A 151 0.43 1.17 5.78
C LEU A 151 1.53 2.07 5.22
N ALA A 152 1.13 3.17 4.58
CA ALA A 152 2.03 4.17 4.03
C ALA A 152 1.65 5.58 4.52
N GLU A 153 2.65 6.38 4.86
CA GLU A 153 2.48 7.79 5.27
C GLU A 153 1.45 7.98 6.39
N VAL A 154 1.64 7.28 7.52
CA VAL A 154 0.80 7.43 8.71
C VAL A 154 1.43 8.43 9.69
N ALA A 155 0.72 9.52 9.98
CA ALA A 155 1.18 10.56 10.90
C ALA A 155 0.76 10.31 12.36
N GLY A 156 -0.29 9.51 12.57
CA GLY A 156 -0.82 9.18 13.89
C GLY A 156 -0.38 7.83 14.46
N GLY A 157 -1.04 7.44 15.56
CA GLY A 157 -0.74 6.20 16.27
C GLY A 157 -1.26 5.00 15.48
N ILE A 158 -0.64 3.84 15.66
CA ILE A 158 -1.04 2.63 14.93
C ILE A 158 -1.35 1.55 15.95
N GLU A 159 -2.59 1.07 15.93
CA GLU A 159 -2.98 -0.18 16.56
C GLU A 159 -3.53 -1.11 15.48
N THR A 160 -2.82 -2.22 15.19
CA THR A 160 -3.26 -3.15 14.16
C THR A 160 -2.93 -4.60 14.48
N SER A 161 -3.78 -5.52 14.03
CA SER A 161 -3.55 -6.97 14.08
C SER A 161 -3.96 -7.64 12.78
N ALA A 162 -3.00 -8.23 12.07
CA ALA A 162 -3.19 -8.92 10.79
C ALA A 162 -2.76 -10.39 10.82
N GLY A 163 -3.45 -11.24 10.05
CA GLY A 163 -3.11 -12.65 9.91
C GLY A 163 -1.92 -12.91 8.97
N GLY A 164 -1.73 -12.05 7.98
CA GLY A 164 -0.72 -12.18 6.93
C GLY A 164 0.58 -11.41 7.20
N GLU A 165 1.19 -10.91 6.13
CA GLU A 165 2.40 -10.09 6.16
C GLU A 165 2.09 -8.61 6.38
N GLY A 166 3.02 -7.89 7.02
CA GLY A 166 2.90 -6.45 7.26
C GLY A 166 4.02 -5.68 6.60
N THR A 167 3.65 -4.65 5.83
CA THR A 167 4.56 -3.62 5.34
C THR A 167 4.10 -2.27 5.87
N ILE A 168 4.91 -1.64 6.71
CA ILE A 168 4.52 -0.42 7.42
C ILE A 168 5.60 0.63 7.26
N ASP A 169 5.23 1.76 6.67
CA ASP A 169 6.00 2.99 6.66
C ASP A 169 5.34 4.00 7.59
N PHE A 170 6.03 4.35 8.68
CA PHE A 170 5.51 5.28 9.66
C PHE A 170 6.61 6.13 10.28
N HIS A 171 6.21 7.33 10.71
CA HIS A 171 7.10 8.31 11.32
C HIS A 171 6.71 8.43 12.80
N PRO A 172 7.49 7.84 13.74
CA PRO A 172 7.13 7.82 15.15
C PRO A 172 7.07 9.24 15.73
N VAL A 173 5.95 9.56 16.40
CA VAL A 173 5.81 10.81 17.16
C VAL A 173 5.87 10.57 18.67
N PRO A 174 6.51 11.44 19.47
CA PRO A 174 6.76 11.20 20.90
C PRO A 174 5.54 10.97 21.80
N TRP A 175 4.36 11.44 21.39
CA TRP A 175 3.14 11.43 22.21
C TRP A 175 2.17 10.29 21.86
N GLN A 176 2.57 9.31 21.05
CA GLN A 176 1.73 8.20 20.63
C GLN A 176 2.33 6.84 20.97
N ALA A 177 1.47 5.83 21.04
CA ALA A 177 1.87 4.44 21.19
C ALA A 177 1.58 3.68 19.91
N TYR A 178 2.43 2.69 19.63
CA TYR A 178 2.34 1.88 18.43
C TYR A 178 2.31 0.41 18.81
N LYS A 179 1.30 -0.30 18.34
CA LYS A 179 1.11 -1.73 18.56
C LYS A 179 0.73 -2.39 17.25
N ILE A 180 1.65 -3.18 16.71
CA ILE A 180 1.48 -3.87 15.44
C ILE A 180 1.70 -5.35 15.67
N GLU A 181 0.70 -6.15 15.34
CA GLU A 181 0.73 -7.60 15.40
C GLU A 181 0.47 -8.18 13.99
N VAL A 182 1.36 -9.05 13.51
CA VAL A 182 1.19 -9.74 12.23
C VAL A 182 1.50 -11.24 12.36
N GLY A 183 0.76 -12.09 11.66
CA GLY A 183 1.01 -13.54 11.66
C GLY A 183 2.23 -13.94 10.84
N GLY A 184 2.52 -13.20 9.77
CA GLY A 184 3.61 -13.44 8.83
C GLY A 184 4.87 -12.61 9.10
N ASN A 185 5.52 -12.18 8.02
CA ASN A 185 6.71 -11.32 8.08
C ASN A 185 6.31 -9.87 8.28
N LEU A 186 7.14 -9.10 8.98
CA LEU A 186 6.94 -7.68 9.22
C LEU A 186 8.12 -6.88 8.66
N SER A 187 7.85 -6.01 7.69
CA SER A 187 8.80 -5.05 7.13
C SER A 187 8.41 -3.65 7.55
N ILE A 188 9.31 -2.95 8.22
CA ILE A 188 9.08 -1.60 8.74
C ILE A 188 10.10 -0.64 8.14
N SER A 189 9.61 0.49 7.64
CA SER A 189 10.41 1.65 7.30
C SER A 189 10.19 2.73 8.36
N MET A 190 11.28 3.31 8.88
CA MET A 190 11.23 4.48 9.75
C MET A 190 12.44 5.40 9.49
N PRO A 191 12.32 6.72 9.71
CA PRO A 191 13.43 7.65 9.57
C PRO A 191 14.60 7.30 10.50
N GLU A 192 15.84 7.48 10.05
CA GLU A 192 17.04 7.18 10.84
C GLU A 192 17.20 8.07 12.08
N GLU A 193 16.66 9.29 12.01
CA GLU A 193 16.66 10.27 13.11
C GLU A 193 15.50 10.07 14.10
N SER A 194 14.77 8.96 14.00
CA SER A 194 13.64 8.66 14.88
C SER A 194 14.09 8.33 16.30
N ASN A 195 13.31 8.79 17.28
CA ASN A 195 13.49 8.43 18.69
C ASN A 195 12.35 7.49 19.08
N ALA A 196 12.67 6.27 19.51
CA ALA A 196 11.67 5.28 19.93
C ALA A 196 12.27 4.17 20.80
N ASP A 197 11.46 3.64 21.72
CA ASP A 197 11.78 2.44 22.48
C ASP A 197 11.11 1.24 21.83
N LEU A 198 11.89 0.45 21.10
CA LEU A 198 11.40 -0.67 20.32
C LEU A 198 11.37 -1.95 21.16
N VAL A 199 10.23 -2.63 21.13
CA VAL A 199 10.04 -3.99 21.66
C VAL A 199 9.58 -4.88 20.52
N ILE A 200 10.49 -5.70 20.01
CA ILE A 200 10.28 -6.53 18.83
C ILE A 200 10.17 -7.99 19.25
N LYS A 201 9.10 -8.67 18.82
CA LYS A 201 8.87 -10.10 19.04
C LYS A 201 8.76 -10.81 17.70
N SER A 202 9.60 -11.82 17.47
CA SER A 202 9.60 -12.64 16.25
C SER A 202 9.39 -14.12 16.60
N GLY A 203 8.38 -14.74 16.00
CA GLY A 203 8.14 -16.18 16.09
C GLY A 203 9.23 -17.01 15.38
N ALA A 204 9.75 -16.50 14.26
CA ALA A 204 10.85 -17.12 13.50
C ALA A 204 12.23 -16.93 14.13
N LYS A 205 12.34 -16.08 15.17
CA LYS A 205 13.61 -15.70 15.81
C LYS A 205 14.62 -15.13 14.80
N ASP A 206 14.13 -14.27 13.91
CA ASP A 206 14.96 -13.60 12.91
C ASP A 206 14.55 -12.13 12.89
N ILE A 207 15.34 -11.32 13.59
CA ILE A 207 15.13 -9.89 13.74
C ILE A 207 16.34 -9.18 13.12
N SER A 208 16.10 -8.38 12.11
CA SER A 208 17.11 -7.56 11.45
C SER A 208 16.67 -6.09 11.54
N LEU A 209 17.50 -5.27 12.19
CA LEU A 209 17.32 -3.83 12.32
C LEU A 209 18.51 -3.15 11.65
N THR A 210 18.25 -2.21 10.74
CA THR A 210 19.27 -1.44 10.03
C THR A 210 18.82 0.01 9.93
N LEU A 211 19.33 0.87 10.81
CA LEU A 211 18.99 2.30 10.89
C LEU A 211 20.27 3.11 10.88
N GLY A 212 20.60 3.76 9.75
CA GLY A 212 21.88 4.42 9.56
C GLY A 212 23.05 3.48 9.81
N ASP A 213 23.93 3.84 10.75
CA ASP A 213 25.08 3.02 11.17
C ASP A 213 24.72 1.87 12.12
N LEU A 214 23.48 1.82 12.63
CA LEU A 214 23.03 0.79 13.57
C LEU A 214 22.53 -0.44 12.80
N GLU A 215 23.38 -1.47 12.69
CA GLU A 215 23.00 -2.78 12.16
C GLU A 215 22.96 -3.83 13.30
N ILE A 216 21.78 -4.33 13.60
CA ILE A 216 21.56 -5.39 14.58
C ILE A 216 20.90 -6.58 13.90
N LYS A 217 21.52 -7.76 14.03
CA LYS A 217 20.94 -9.05 13.65
C LYS A 217 20.81 -9.89 14.90
N SER A 218 19.58 -10.13 15.33
CA SER A 218 19.28 -10.96 16.48
C SER A 218 18.56 -12.23 16.05
N LYS A 219 18.96 -13.35 16.65
CA LYS A 219 18.28 -14.65 16.54
C LYS A 219 17.46 -14.99 17.79
N GLU A 220 17.12 -13.97 18.56
CA GLU A 220 16.31 -14.12 19.76
C GLU A 220 14.81 -13.97 19.43
N LYS A 221 13.96 -14.44 20.34
CA LYS A 221 12.50 -14.32 20.20
C LYS A 221 12.01 -12.90 20.48
N GLU A 222 12.74 -12.17 21.31
CA GLU A 222 12.41 -10.83 21.75
C GLU A 222 13.67 -9.98 21.73
N LEU A 223 13.56 -8.75 21.22
CA LEU A 223 14.64 -7.76 21.20
C LEU A 223 14.06 -6.45 21.72
N SER A 224 14.71 -5.87 22.73
CA SER A 224 14.43 -4.52 23.18
C SER A 224 15.62 -3.64 22.81
N GLN A 225 15.35 -2.57 22.07
CA GLN A 225 16.37 -1.64 21.60
C GLN A 225 15.84 -0.21 21.68
N GLN A 226 16.62 0.64 22.33
CA GLN A 226 16.41 2.09 22.31
C GLN A 226 17.03 2.65 21.02
N VAL A 227 16.23 3.40 20.25
CA VAL A 227 16.65 4.10 19.03
C VAL A 227 16.66 5.60 19.33
N GLY A 228 17.75 6.27 18.92
CA GLY A 228 17.97 7.70 19.21
C GLY A 228 18.11 7.97 20.70
N GLU A 229 17.40 8.99 21.19
CA GLU A 229 17.36 9.38 22.61
C GLU A 229 16.34 8.56 23.43
N GLY A 230 15.61 7.63 22.82
CA GLY A 230 14.44 6.96 23.42
C GLY A 230 13.17 7.82 23.36
N GLY A 231 12.00 7.23 23.61
CA GLY A 231 10.74 7.96 23.40
C GLY A 231 9.47 7.12 23.46
N PRO A 232 8.59 7.17 22.44
CA PRO A 232 7.36 6.40 22.43
C PRO A 232 7.68 4.91 22.41
N THR A 233 6.93 4.14 23.20
CA THR A 233 7.03 2.68 23.17
C THR A 233 6.36 2.14 21.92
N VAL A 234 7.12 1.38 21.14
CA VAL A 234 6.69 0.75 19.90
C VAL A 234 6.80 -0.76 20.05
N ILE A 235 5.66 -1.44 19.99
CA ILE A 235 5.58 -2.90 20.15
C ILE A 235 5.28 -3.52 18.80
N PHE A 236 6.22 -4.33 18.31
CA PHE A 236 6.08 -5.12 17.10
C PHE A 236 6.02 -6.60 17.46
N THR A 237 5.00 -7.28 16.96
CA THR A 237 4.89 -8.74 17.08
C THR A 237 4.68 -9.34 15.70
N ALA A 238 5.57 -10.24 15.29
CA ALA A 238 5.44 -10.98 14.04
C ALA A 238 5.58 -12.49 14.31
N GLY A 239 4.75 -13.31 13.66
CA GLY A 239 4.96 -14.77 13.65
C GLY A 239 6.18 -15.18 12.82
N GLY A 240 6.49 -14.41 11.77
CA GLY A 240 7.63 -14.60 10.89
C GLY A 240 8.85 -13.76 11.27
N LYS A 241 9.58 -13.31 10.25
CA LYS A 241 10.78 -12.47 10.37
C LYS A 241 10.39 -11.02 10.56
N VAL A 242 11.21 -10.27 11.30
CA VAL A 242 11.05 -8.83 11.42
C VAL A 242 12.24 -8.14 10.78
N PHE A 243 11.96 -7.29 9.80
CA PHE A 243 12.94 -6.44 9.14
C PHE A 243 12.57 -4.98 9.37
N ILE A 244 13.51 -4.21 9.90
CA ILE A 244 13.34 -2.78 10.14
C ILE A 244 14.47 -2.06 9.43
N SER A 245 14.14 -1.10 8.57
CA SER A 245 15.10 -0.32 7.80
C SER A 245 14.87 1.19 7.90
N GLY A 246 15.94 1.95 7.69
CA GLY A 246 15.89 3.40 7.49
C GLY A 246 15.19 3.85 6.20
N ASP A 247 14.80 5.12 6.16
CA ASP A 247 14.15 5.80 5.01
C ASP A 247 14.87 5.64 3.67
N ASP A 248 16.17 5.34 3.67
CA ASP A 248 16.95 5.12 2.44
C ASP A 248 16.46 3.90 1.64
N PHE A 249 15.69 2.99 2.27
CA PHE A 249 15.10 1.81 1.63
C PHE A 249 13.70 2.07 1.01
N SER A 250 13.02 3.17 1.33
CA SER A 250 11.69 3.52 0.79
C SER A 250 11.67 3.75 -0.74
N VAL A 251 12.84 4.06 -1.32
CA VAL A 251 13.04 4.16 -2.78
C VAL A 251 13.13 2.77 -3.44
N PHE A 252 13.48 1.73 -2.68
CA PHE A 252 13.75 0.39 -3.20
C PHE A 252 12.54 -0.55 -3.09
N THR A 253 11.67 -0.37 -2.10
CA THR A 253 10.42 -1.15 -1.94
C THR A 253 9.29 -0.69 -2.87
N GLY A 254 9.48 0.38 -3.63
CA GLY A 254 8.43 0.95 -4.49
C GLY A 254 7.29 1.63 -3.73
N ILE A 255 7.43 1.81 -2.40
CA ILE A 255 6.38 2.33 -1.51
C ILE A 255 6.15 3.83 -1.72
N LYS A 256 7.14 4.59 -2.21
CA LYS A 256 6.91 5.94 -2.76
C LYS A 256 6.26 5.86 -4.16
N MET A 257 5.04 5.34 -4.19
CA MET A 257 4.18 5.35 -5.38
C MET A 257 3.72 6.80 -5.61
N ASN A 258 4.30 7.45 -6.61
CA ASN A 258 3.70 8.65 -7.16
C ASN A 258 2.27 8.32 -7.63
N MET A 259 1.32 9.24 -7.42
CA MET A 259 -0.10 9.13 -7.75
C MET A 259 -0.41 8.63 -9.18
N GLU A 260 0.56 8.69 -10.10
CA GLU A 260 0.47 8.19 -11.48
C GLU A 260 0.78 6.67 -11.63
N ASP A 261 1.56 6.06 -10.74
CA ASP A 261 1.92 4.63 -10.77
C ASP A 261 0.93 3.75 -9.95
N PHE A 262 0.06 4.34 -9.12
CA PHE A 262 -0.98 3.59 -8.40
C PHE A 262 -2.05 3.00 -9.35
N GLY A 263 -2.24 3.60 -10.53
CA GLY A 263 -3.15 3.10 -11.56
C GLY A 263 -2.79 1.70 -12.07
N SER A 264 -1.53 1.27 -11.96
CA SER A 264 -1.13 -0.11 -12.27
C SER A 264 -1.24 -1.06 -11.08
N PHE A 265 -1.18 -0.57 -9.84
CA PHE A 265 -1.40 -1.41 -8.65
C PHE A 265 -2.88 -1.77 -8.47
N THR A 266 -3.79 -0.84 -8.82
CA THR A 266 -5.21 -1.18 -9.01
C THR A 266 -5.46 -2.14 -10.15
N ALA A 267 -4.55 -2.22 -11.14
CA ALA A 267 -4.70 -3.13 -12.26
C ALA A 267 -4.45 -4.59 -11.83
N ASP A 268 -3.48 -4.83 -10.95
CA ASP A 268 -3.22 -6.17 -10.37
C ASP A 268 -4.26 -6.57 -9.31
N PHE A 269 -4.80 -5.60 -8.55
CA PHE A 269 -5.97 -5.85 -7.69
C PHE A 269 -7.25 -6.09 -8.51
N SER A 270 -7.36 -5.44 -9.68
CA SER A 270 -8.45 -5.68 -10.64
C SER A 270 -8.26 -6.93 -11.49
N ALA A 271 -7.21 -7.75 -11.26
CA ALA A 271 -7.04 -9.01 -11.98
C ALA A 271 -8.15 -10.04 -11.65
N HIS A 272 -9.02 -9.76 -10.68
CA HIS A 272 -10.27 -10.50 -10.47
C HIS A 272 -11.55 -9.74 -10.83
N THR A 273 -11.45 -8.52 -11.35
CA THR A 273 -12.60 -7.71 -11.82
C THR A 273 -12.54 -7.36 -13.31
N ALA A 274 -11.36 -7.44 -13.95
CA ALA A 274 -11.18 -7.11 -15.36
C ALA A 274 -11.86 -8.12 -16.30
N ASP A 275 -11.88 -9.40 -15.93
CA ASP A 275 -12.51 -10.45 -16.75
C ASP A 275 -14.06 -10.38 -16.70
N GLN A 276 -14.64 -9.95 -15.57
CA GLN A 276 -16.09 -9.72 -15.47
C GLN A 276 -16.54 -8.45 -16.20
N ILE A 277 -15.74 -7.38 -16.17
CA ILE A 277 -16.06 -6.13 -16.89
C ILE A 277 -15.93 -6.34 -18.41
N LYS A 278 -14.97 -7.14 -18.88
CA LYS A 278 -14.78 -7.43 -20.31
C LYS A 278 -15.91 -8.30 -20.90
N SER A 279 -16.38 -9.30 -20.16
CA SER A 279 -17.58 -10.08 -20.53
C SER A 279 -18.84 -9.21 -20.61
N SER A 280 -18.96 -8.20 -19.73
CA SER A 280 -20.09 -7.28 -19.71
C SER A 280 -20.05 -6.24 -20.84
N LEU A 281 -18.86 -5.95 -21.38
CA LEU A 281 -18.63 -4.98 -22.47
C LEU A 281 -18.83 -5.61 -23.86
N ASP A 282 -18.48 -6.88 -24.05
CA ASP A 282 -18.74 -7.60 -25.31
C ASP A 282 -20.25 -7.79 -25.52
N ASP A 283 -21.02 -8.10 -24.46
CA ASP A 283 -22.48 -8.20 -24.52
C ASP A 283 -23.13 -6.82 -24.78
N LEU A 284 -22.56 -5.74 -24.24
CA LEU A 284 -23.00 -4.36 -24.51
C LEU A 284 -22.69 -3.89 -25.94
N GLU A 285 -21.61 -4.35 -26.57
CA GLU A 285 -21.27 -3.96 -27.96
C GLU A 285 -22.21 -4.62 -28.98
N VAL A 286 -22.67 -5.84 -28.70
CA VAL A 286 -23.69 -6.55 -29.49
C VAL A 286 -25.06 -5.87 -29.34
N ASP A 287 -25.47 -5.53 -28.11
CA ASP A 287 -26.73 -4.81 -27.83
C ASP A 287 -26.75 -3.38 -28.37
N LEU A 288 -25.61 -2.68 -28.33
CA LEU A 288 -25.47 -1.32 -28.90
C LEU A 288 -25.56 -1.35 -30.42
N ARG A 289 -25.04 -2.39 -31.07
CA ARG A 289 -25.09 -2.56 -32.53
C ARG A 289 -26.49 -2.92 -33.04
N GLU A 290 -27.24 -3.70 -32.27
CA GLU A 290 -28.65 -3.99 -32.52
C GLU A 290 -29.54 -2.75 -32.29
N SER A 291 -29.25 -1.97 -31.24
CA SER A 291 -29.93 -0.69 -30.95
C SER A 291 -29.62 0.43 -31.96
N LEU A 292 -28.40 0.45 -32.53
CA LEU A 292 -27.99 1.40 -33.57
C LEU A 292 -28.57 1.05 -34.95
N SER A 293 -28.84 -0.24 -35.22
CA SER A 293 -29.59 -0.66 -36.40
C SER A 293 -31.03 -0.14 -36.39
N GLY A 294 -31.68 -0.08 -35.22
CA GLY A 294 -33.01 0.50 -35.07
C GLY A 294 -33.05 2.02 -35.17
N LEU A 295 -31.95 2.71 -34.86
CA LEU A 295 -31.82 4.16 -34.98
C LEU A 295 -31.68 4.64 -36.44
N SER A 296 -31.14 3.78 -37.32
CA SER A 296 -31.08 4.01 -38.77
C SER A 296 -32.48 4.17 -39.39
N ASP A 297 -33.40 3.27 -39.05
CA ASP A 297 -34.77 3.28 -39.57
C ASP A 297 -35.60 4.47 -39.04
N ILE A 298 -35.25 4.97 -37.84
CA ILE A 298 -35.92 6.13 -37.22
C ILE A 298 -35.38 7.46 -37.78
N LEU A 299 -34.09 7.51 -38.16
CA LEU A 299 -33.43 8.72 -38.67
C LEU A 299 -33.75 9.01 -40.14
N GLU A 300 -34.14 8.02 -40.94
CA GLU A 300 -34.68 8.20 -42.29
C GLU A 300 -36.05 8.92 -42.26
N GLY A 301 -36.81 8.78 -41.16
CA GLY A 301 -38.10 9.43 -40.94
C GLY A 301 -38.03 10.92 -40.57
N ILE A 302 -36.85 11.46 -40.22
CA ILE A 302 -36.69 12.83 -39.68
C ILE A 302 -35.99 13.77 -40.68
N GLY A 303 -35.57 13.28 -41.86
CA GLY A 303 -35.15 14.14 -42.98
C GLY A 303 -33.80 14.86 -42.78
N ILE A 304 -32.86 14.26 -42.06
CA ILE A 304 -31.50 14.80 -41.92
C ILE A 304 -30.69 14.47 -43.18
N SER A 305 -30.24 15.50 -43.90
CA SER A 305 -29.50 15.38 -45.16
C SER A 305 -28.13 14.68 -45.00
N GLU A 306 -27.81 13.81 -45.96
CA GLU A 306 -26.55 13.04 -46.14
C GLU A 306 -25.27 13.88 -45.98
N GLU A 307 -25.32 15.18 -46.26
CA GLU A 307 -24.14 16.06 -46.23
C GLU A 307 -23.66 16.37 -44.81
N ASN A 308 -24.59 16.43 -43.84
CA ASN A 308 -24.27 16.74 -42.44
C ASN A 308 -23.73 15.51 -41.69
N MET A 309 -24.14 14.29 -42.08
CA MET A 309 -23.60 13.03 -41.55
C MET A 309 -22.13 12.81 -41.95
N ARG A 310 -21.76 13.18 -43.18
CA ARG A 310 -20.36 13.10 -43.64
C ARG A 310 -19.43 14.03 -42.85
N LYS A 311 -19.85 15.25 -42.55
CA LYS A 311 -19.03 16.21 -41.77
C LYS A 311 -18.84 15.77 -40.31
N LEU A 312 -19.87 15.17 -39.71
CA LEU A 312 -19.79 14.67 -38.33
C LEU A 312 -18.90 13.42 -38.23
N GLY A 313 -18.99 12.51 -39.21
CA GLY A 313 -18.14 11.31 -39.28
C GLY A 313 -16.65 11.65 -39.43
N ILE A 314 -16.32 12.61 -40.29
CA ILE A 314 -14.93 13.04 -40.51
C ILE A 314 -14.32 13.66 -39.24
N GLN A 315 -15.07 14.47 -38.48
CA GLN A 315 -14.58 15.05 -37.21
C GLN A 315 -14.37 14.03 -36.10
N ILE A 316 -15.24 13.01 -36.02
CA ILE A 316 -15.14 11.94 -35.02
C ILE A 316 -13.96 11.03 -35.34
N GLU A 317 -13.71 10.75 -36.63
CA GLU A 317 -12.60 9.93 -37.09
C GLU A 317 -11.24 10.63 -36.89
N GLU A 318 -11.12 11.94 -37.18
CA GLU A 318 -9.89 12.71 -36.96
C GLU A 318 -9.54 12.87 -35.47
N SER A 319 -10.54 13.11 -34.62
CA SER A 319 -10.32 13.23 -33.17
C SER A 319 -9.97 11.88 -32.52
N SER A 320 -10.59 10.79 -32.98
CA SER A 320 -10.24 9.40 -32.64
C SER A 320 -8.80 9.08 -33.02
N LYS A 321 -8.39 9.41 -34.26
CA LYS A 321 -7.04 9.14 -34.76
C LYS A 321 -5.96 9.90 -33.99
N MET A 322 -6.21 11.17 -33.66
CA MET A 322 -5.28 11.96 -32.83
C MET A 322 -5.16 11.44 -31.40
N ALA A 323 -6.25 10.91 -30.82
CA ALA A 323 -6.22 10.30 -29.51
C ALA A 323 -5.45 8.97 -29.51
N ALA A 324 -5.64 8.15 -30.56
CA ALA A 324 -4.91 6.90 -30.75
C ALA A 324 -3.41 7.12 -30.97
N GLU A 325 -3.02 8.06 -31.85
CA GLU A 325 -1.60 8.38 -32.09
C GLU A 325 -0.91 8.93 -30.82
N LYS A 326 -1.63 9.73 -30.01
CA LYS A 326 -1.10 10.27 -28.75
C LYS A 326 -0.95 9.19 -27.67
N ALA A 327 -1.87 8.23 -27.62
CA ALA A 327 -1.78 7.07 -26.73
C ALA A 327 -0.63 6.13 -27.15
N GLU A 328 -0.43 5.94 -28.44
CA GLU A 328 0.65 5.11 -28.98
C GLU A 328 2.03 5.76 -28.74
N LEU A 329 2.17 7.07 -28.92
CA LEU A 329 3.38 7.81 -28.56
C LEU A 329 3.69 7.77 -27.05
N ALA A 330 2.65 7.75 -26.20
CA ALA A 330 2.82 7.60 -24.76
C ALA A 330 3.26 6.17 -24.40
N ALA A 331 2.68 5.15 -25.03
CA ALA A 331 3.06 3.75 -24.86
C ALA A 331 4.50 3.49 -25.33
N ILE A 332 4.92 4.04 -26.47
CA ILE A 332 6.29 3.95 -26.98
C ILE A 332 7.29 4.62 -26.03
N LYS A 333 6.94 5.77 -25.43
CA LYS A 333 7.79 6.46 -24.45
C LYS A 333 7.87 5.70 -23.12
N ALA A 334 6.78 5.08 -22.69
CA ALA A 334 6.74 4.22 -21.51
C ALA A 334 7.61 2.97 -21.72
N GLN A 335 7.45 2.29 -22.85
CA GLN A 335 8.27 1.14 -23.23
C GLN A 335 9.76 1.49 -23.37
N ALA A 336 10.11 2.61 -23.99
CA ALA A 336 11.51 3.04 -24.10
C ALA A 336 12.16 3.38 -22.74
N LYS A 337 11.38 3.86 -21.76
CA LYS A 337 11.86 4.08 -20.38
C LYS A 337 12.05 2.76 -19.64
N VAL A 338 11.12 1.83 -19.79
CA VAL A 338 11.21 0.47 -19.22
C VAL A 338 12.40 -0.27 -19.81
N GLU A 339 12.58 -0.22 -21.14
CA GLU A 339 13.70 -0.85 -21.83
C GLU A 339 15.04 -0.22 -21.45
N LYS A 340 15.11 1.11 -21.25
CA LYS A 340 16.31 1.77 -20.70
C LYS A 340 16.62 1.32 -19.28
N LYS A 341 15.61 1.17 -18.41
CA LYS A 341 15.79 0.69 -17.02
C LYS A 341 16.19 -0.79 -16.99
N ILE A 342 15.58 -1.63 -17.83
CA ILE A 342 15.96 -3.05 -17.99
C ILE A 342 17.36 -3.17 -18.58
N ALA A 343 17.72 -2.38 -19.59
CA ALA A 343 19.07 -2.37 -20.15
C ALA A 343 20.10 -1.89 -19.12
N GLN A 344 19.78 -0.89 -18.28
CA GLN A 344 20.66 -0.43 -17.20
C GLN A 344 20.78 -1.46 -16.07
N ALA A 345 19.67 -2.10 -15.67
CA ALA A 345 19.66 -3.19 -14.70
C ALA A 345 20.45 -4.39 -15.23
N ARG A 346 20.28 -4.75 -16.50
CA ARG A 346 21.01 -5.82 -17.18
C ARG A 346 22.49 -5.47 -17.37
N ARG A 347 22.84 -4.21 -17.60
CA ARG A 347 24.25 -3.74 -17.69
C ARG A 347 24.91 -3.67 -16.32
N LYS A 348 24.17 -3.34 -15.25
CA LYS A 348 24.65 -3.45 -13.85
C LYS A 348 24.77 -4.91 -13.42
N ALA A 349 23.84 -5.78 -13.80
CA ALA A 349 23.89 -7.21 -13.55
C ALA A 349 24.99 -7.91 -14.36
N LEU A 350 25.23 -7.51 -15.62
CA LEU A 350 26.36 -7.98 -16.43
C LEU A 350 27.69 -7.42 -15.92
N LYS A 351 27.75 -6.19 -15.39
CA LYS A 351 28.94 -5.67 -14.69
C LYS A 351 29.17 -6.34 -13.34
N ALA A 352 28.11 -6.74 -12.64
CA ALA A 352 28.19 -7.54 -11.41
C ALA A 352 28.62 -8.98 -11.73
N GLN A 353 28.12 -9.57 -12.82
CA GLN A 353 28.56 -10.87 -13.32
C GLN A 353 29.96 -10.85 -13.94
N SER A 354 30.38 -9.77 -14.60
CA SER A 354 31.76 -9.62 -15.08
C SER A 354 32.71 -9.38 -13.93
N LYS A 355 32.31 -8.61 -12.89
CA LYS A 355 33.04 -8.54 -11.62
C LYS A 355 33.06 -9.86 -10.84
N MET A 356 32.05 -10.73 -10.99
CA MET A 356 32.06 -12.09 -10.42
C MET A 356 32.81 -13.11 -11.30
N LYS A 357 33.00 -12.84 -12.60
CA LYS A 357 33.82 -13.67 -13.51
C LYS A 357 35.30 -13.24 -13.58
N GLU A 358 35.61 -11.97 -13.30
CA GLU A 358 36.98 -11.47 -13.11
C GLU A 358 37.45 -11.59 -11.66
N PHE A 359 36.59 -12.00 -10.73
CA PHE A 359 37.04 -12.43 -9.41
C PHE A 359 37.57 -13.86 -9.53
N ASP A 360 38.84 -13.97 -9.95
CA ASP A 360 39.58 -15.22 -9.85
C ASP A 360 39.71 -15.56 -8.37
N LEU A 361 38.94 -16.55 -7.94
CA LEU A 361 38.91 -17.04 -6.56
C LEU A 361 40.28 -17.56 -6.11
N GLY A 362 41.22 -17.80 -7.03
CA GLY A 362 42.61 -18.14 -6.75
C GLY A 362 43.43 -16.97 -6.19
N ASP A 363 43.31 -15.78 -6.77
CA ASP A 363 44.17 -14.61 -6.45
C ASP A 363 43.74 -13.93 -5.13
N PHE A 364 42.45 -14.02 -4.77
CA PHE A 364 41.91 -13.54 -3.49
C PHE A 364 42.19 -14.48 -2.31
N LEU A 365 42.37 -15.78 -2.56
CA LEU A 365 42.75 -16.74 -1.53
C LEU A 365 44.25 -16.65 -1.18
N GLU A 366 45.12 -16.23 -2.11
CA GLU A 366 46.54 -15.97 -1.83
C GLU A 366 46.75 -14.72 -0.96
N THR A 367 45.95 -13.66 -1.13
CA THR A 367 46.11 -12.42 -0.31
C THR A 367 45.50 -12.51 1.09
N GLN A 368 44.62 -13.47 1.37
CA GLN A 368 44.08 -13.73 2.72
C GLN A 368 44.91 -14.76 3.51
N GLN A 369 45.74 -15.58 2.84
CA GLN A 369 46.66 -16.50 3.53
C GLN A 369 47.87 -15.79 4.14
N GLU A 370 48.36 -14.68 3.57
CA GLU A 370 49.53 -13.97 4.12
C GLU A 370 49.28 -13.25 5.45
N LYS A 371 48.03 -12.90 5.80
CA LYS A 371 47.74 -12.21 7.08
C LYS A 371 47.36 -13.13 8.24
N ARG A 372 46.99 -14.39 7.98
CA ARG A 372 46.72 -15.38 9.05
C ARG A 372 47.89 -16.33 9.30
N ALA A 373 48.78 -16.55 8.34
CA ALA A 373 49.93 -17.45 8.50
C ALA A 373 51.03 -16.93 9.45
N VAL A 374 51.13 -15.61 9.68
CA VAL A 374 52.25 -15.04 10.44
C VAL A 374 52.14 -15.27 11.96
N ASN A 375 50.94 -15.48 12.51
CA ASN A 375 50.77 -15.56 13.98
C ASN A 375 51.02 -16.97 14.56
N GLU A 376 50.80 -18.03 13.80
CA GLU A 376 51.06 -19.41 14.26
C GLU A 376 52.54 -19.81 14.12
N THR A 377 53.24 -19.33 13.09
CA THR A 377 54.67 -19.60 12.90
C THR A 377 55.54 -18.87 13.93
N GLU A 378 55.20 -17.64 14.30
CA GLU A 378 55.91 -16.89 15.35
C GLU A 378 55.73 -17.53 16.73
N ARG A 379 54.54 -18.06 17.03
CA ARG A 379 54.28 -18.84 18.26
C ARG A 379 55.08 -20.14 18.32
N LEU A 380 55.19 -20.85 17.20
CA LEU A 380 55.98 -22.08 17.10
C LEU A 380 57.49 -21.81 17.27
N LEU A 381 58.01 -20.71 16.71
CA LEU A 381 59.41 -20.32 16.87
C LEU A 381 59.76 -19.97 18.33
N ILE A 382 58.87 -19.26 19.03
CA ILE A 382 59.05 -18.93 20.45
C ILE A 382 59.09 -20.19 21.31
N LEU A 383 58.22 -21.18 21.01
CA LEU A 383 58.20 -22.47 21.71
C LEU A 383 59.46 -23.30 21.41
N GLU A 384 59.98 -23.25 20.19
CA GLU A 384 61.22 -23.93 19.81
C GLU A 384 62.45 -23.29 20.49
N MET A 385 62.52 -21.95 20.57
CA MET A 385 63.59 -21.24 21.28
C MET A 385 63.59 -21.52 22.79
N LEU A 386 62.42 -21.74 23.41
CA LEU A 386 62.29 -22.18 24.80
C LEU A 386 62.79 -23.62 24.98
N GLN A 387 62.47 -24.51 24.03
CA GLN A 387 62.92 -25.90 24.03
C GLN A 387 64.45 -26.03 23.85
N GLU A 388 65.05 -25.14 23.05
CA GLU A 388 66.50 -25.05 22.86
C GLU A 388 67.22 -24.25 23.97
N LYS A 389 66.51 -23.77 25.00
CA LYS A 389 67.02 -22.94 26.11
C LYS A 389 67.70 -21.62 25.69
N LYS A 390 67.34 -21.08 24.53
CA LYS A 390 67.87 -19.80 24.02
C LYS A 390 67.18 -18.59 24.65
N ILE A 391 66.01 -18.80 25.25
CA ILE A 391 65.25 -17.82 26.03
C ILE A 391 64.77 -18.45 27.34
N SER A 392 64.52 -17.63 28.36
CA SER A 392 63.94 -18.08 29.62
C SER A 392 62.41 -18.20 29.54
N LEU A 393 61.83 -18.94 30.50
CA LEU A 393 60.38 -19.17 30.56
C LEU A 393 59.58 -17.86 30.74
N ASP A 394 60.18 -16.88 31.43
CA ASP A 394 59.56 -15.57 31.70
C ASP A 394 59.61 -14.66 30.45
N GLU A 395 60.68 -14.75 29.65
CA GLU A 395 60.80 -14.03 28.37
C GLU A 395 59.86 -14.59 27.30
N ALA A 396 59.66 -15.91 27.27
CA ALA A 396 58.70 -16.55 26.36
C ALA A 396 57.25 -16.10 26.65
N ASP A 397 56.87 -15.99 27.93
CA ASP A 397 55.51 -15.55 28.32
C ASP A 397 55.26 -14.07 27.99
N GLN A 398 56.27 -13.20 28.12
CA GLN A 398 56.17 -11.80 27.70
C GLN A 398 56.00 -11.63 26.18
N LEU A 399 56.72 -12.42 25.37
CA LEU A 399 56.62 -12.37 23.91
C LEU A 399 55.28 -12.89 23.39
N LEU A 400 54.74 -13.95 24.02
CA LEU A 400 53.42 -14.48 23.67
C LEU A 400 52.29 -13.51 24.05
N LYS A 401 52.38 -12.83 25.20
CA LYS A 401 51.43 -11.78 25.60
C LYS A 401 51.46 -10.56 24.69
N ALA A 402 52.63 -10.19 24.17
CA ALA A 402 52.77 -9.09 23.21
C ALA A 402 52.12 -9.41 21.85
N LEU A 403 52.14 -10.68 21.44
CA LEU A 403 51.46 -11.18 20.24
C LEU A 403 49.93 -11.25 20.43
N GLU A 404 49.44 -11.49 21.65
CA GLU A 404 48.00 -11.52 21.97
C GLU A 404 47.38 -10.14 22.25
N GLY A 405 48.19 -9.17 22.72
CA GLY A 405 47.73 -7.83 23.13
C GLY A 405 47.38 -6.87 21.98
N LYS A 406 47.62 -7.21 20.71
CA LYS A 406 47.20 -6.41 19.55
C LYS A 406 45.81 -6.83 19.05
N LYS A 407 44.83 -6.75 19.94
CA LYS A 407 43.42 -6.53 19.57
C LYS A 407 42.97 -5.22 20.18
N LYS A 408 43.17 -4.14 19.43
CA LYS A 408 42.33 -2.95 19.49
C LYS A 408 42.03 -2.53 18.07
#